data_AF-A0A1V9G9Z0-F1
#
_entry.id   AF-A0A1V9G9Z0-F1
#
_cell.length_a   1.000
_cell.length_b   1.000
_cell.length_c   1.000
_cell.angle_alpha   90.00
_cell.angle_beta   90.00
_cell.angle_gamma   90.00
#
_symmetry.space_group_name_H-M   'P 1'
#
loop_
_entity.id
_entity.type
_entity.pdbx_description
1 polymer ?
#
loop_
_entity_poly.entity_id
_entity_poly.type
_entity_poly.pdbx_seq_one_letter_code
_entity_poly.pdbx_strand_id
1 'polypeptide(L)'
;MMSLTEKILFLAFGLLIIIFIAVGYLNKTDALKLLKDKYEAALAGDNREEAIAAGQAYYRSLRGGELTVEDERMIFRDVAHLPEQESPEDPEI
;
A
#
# COMPACT_ATOMS: atom_id res chain seq x y z
N MET A 1 -32.56 -36.57 -7.13
CA MET A 1 -31.57 -36.56 -6.03
C MET A 1 -30.20 -36.34 -6.66
N MET A 2 -29.41 -35.37 -6.20
CA MET A 2 -28.03 -35.22 -6.67
C MET A 2 -27.21 -36.45 -6.31
N SER A 3 -26.41 -36.90 -7.28
CA SER A 3 -25.42 -37.96 -7.13
C SER A 3 -24.38 -37.58 -6.07
N LEU A 4 -23.81 -38.57 -5.38
CA LEU A 4 -22.73 -38.37 -4.42
C LEU A 4 -21.55 -37.61 -5.07
N THR A 5 -21.26 -37.92 -6.34
CA THR A 5 -20.19 -37.29 -7.12
C THR A 5 -20.47 -35.80 -7.36
N GLU A 6 -21.71 -35.43 -7.68
CA GLU A 6 -22.10 -34.02 -7.89
C GLU A 6 -21.98 -33.21 -6.60
N LYS A 7 -22.33 -33.79 -5.45
CA LYS A 7 -22.18 -33.14 -4.14
C LYS A 7 -20.72 -32.87 -3.81
N ILE A 8 -19.84 -33.83 -4.09
CA ILE A 8 -18.39 -33.68 -3.88
C ILE A 8 -17.85 -32.59 -4.81
N LEU A 9 -18.26 -32.58 -6.08
CA LEU A 9 -17.83 -31.59 -7.07
C LEU A 9 -18.28 -30.17 -6.68
N PHE A 10 -19.52 -30.01 -6.22
CA PHE A 10 -20.04 -28.74 -5.73
C PHE A 10 -19.27 -28.22 -4.52
N LEU A 11 -18.92 -29.11 -3.58
CA LEU A 11 -18.20 -28.76 -2.36
C LEU A 11 -16.73 -28.39 -2.66
N ALA A 12 -16.08 -29.14 -3.56
CA ALA A 12 -14.74 -28.82 -4.05
C ALA A 12 -14.69 -27.48 -4.79
N PHE A 13 -15.69 -27.20 -5.63
CA PHE A 13 -15.78 -25.93 -6.35
C PHE A 13 -15.99 -24.74 -5.39
N GLY A 14 -16.85 -24.89 -4.38
CA GLY A 14 -17.02 -23.90 -3.33
C GLY A 14 -15.73 -23.64 -2.54
N LEU A 15 -14.98 -24.69 -2.21
CA LEU A 15 -13.69 -24.58 -1.53
C LEU A 15 -12.67 -23.80 -2.38
N LEU A 16 -12.60 -24.05 -3.68
CA LEU A 16 -11.70 -23.33 -4.59
C LEU A 16 -12.00 -21.82 -4.63
N ILE A 17 -13.28 -21.43 -4.64
CA ILE A 17 -13.67 -20.01 -4.59
C ILE A 17 -13.20 -19.36 -3.29
N ILE A 18 -13.38 -20.05 -2.15
CA ILE A 18 -12.96 -19.53 -0.84
C ILE A 18 -11.44 -19.33 -0.80
N ILE A 19 -10.67 -20.32 -1.29
CA ILE A 19 -9.20 -20.23 -1.36
C ILE A 19 -8.78 -19.06 -2.25
N PHE A 20 -9.41 -18.89 -3.43
CA PHE A 20 -9.10 -17.80 -4.34
C PHE A 20 -9.30 -16.41 -3.69
N ILE A 21 -10.43 -16.22 -2.99
CA ILE A 21 -10.71 -14.97 -2.27
C ILE A 21 -9.69 -14.76 -1.14
N ALA A 22 -9.38 -15.80 -0.37
CA ALA A 22 -8.44 -15.73 0.74
C ALA A 22 -7.03 -15.34 0.29
N VAL A 23 -6.51 -15.96 -0.78
CA VAL A 23 -5.19 -15.64 -1.35
C VAL A 23 -5.15 -14.22 -1.91
N GLY A 24 -6.21 -13.78 -2.59
CA GLY A 24 -6.32 -12.41 -3.10
C GLY A 24 -6.29 -11.35 -1.98
N TYR A 25 -6.91 -11.65 -0.84
CA TYR A 25 -6.93 -10.76 0.32
C TYR A 25 -5.59 -10.73 1.07
N LEU A 26 -4.95 -11.89 1.23
CA LEU A 26 -3.61 -12.01 1.83
C LEU A 26 -2.57 -11.19 1.05
N ASN A 27 -2.51 -11.36 -0.27
CA ASN A 27 -1.55 -10.64 -1.13
C ASN A 27 -1.71 -9.11 -1.05
N LYS A 28 -2.94 -8.59 -0.98
CA LYS A 28 -3.18 -7.15 -0.81
C LYS A 28 -2.66 -6.64 0.53
N THR A 29 -2.86 -7.42 1.58
CA THR A 29 -2.42 -7.05 2.93
C THR A 29 -0.90 -7.04 3.03
N ASP A 30 -0.23 -8.01 2.42
CA ASP A 30 1.25 -8.08 2.40
C ASP A 30 1.86 -6.95 1.57
N ALA A 31 1.26 -6.59 0.43
CA ALA A 31 1.71 -5.46 -0.38
C ALA A 31 1.55 -4.12 0.36
N LEU A 32 0.43 -3.92 1.06
CA LEU A 32 0.21 -2.72 1.88
C LEU A 32 1.21 -2.65 3.03
N LYS A 33 1.49 -3.78 3.68
CA LYS A 33 2.48 -3.88 4.74
C LYS A 33 3.88 -3.53 4.24
N LEU A 34 4.28 -4.06 3.08
CA LEU A 34 5.57 -3.71 2.46
C LEU A 34 5.70 -2.21 2.20
N LEU A 35 4.65 -1.56 1.71
CA LEU A 35 4.66 -0.10 1.48
C LEU A 35 4.75 0.68 2.79
N LYS A 36 4.06 0.21 3.83
CA LYS A 36 4.17 0.79 5.17
C LYS A 36 5.60 0.69 5.71
N ASP A 37 6.20 -0.49 5.64
CA ASP A 37 7.56 -0.72 6.14
C ASP A 37 8.59 0.15 5.38
N LYS A 38 8.41 0.34 4.07
CA LYS A 38 9.23 1.27 3.27
C LYS A 38 9.07 2.72 3.70
N TYR A 39 7.84 3.14 3.99
CA TYR A 39 7.57 4.49 4.46
C TYR A 39 8.20 4.74 5.84
N GLU A 40 8.05 3.80 6.77
CA GLU A 40 8.70 3.89 8.09
C GLU A 40 10.23 3.90 7.99
N ALA A 41 10.81 3.09 7.08
CA ALA A 41 12.24 3.11 6.82
C ALA A 41 12.72 4.45 6.23
N ALA A 42 11.96 5.04 5.31
CA ALA A 42 12.28 6.33 4.73
C ALA A 42 12.16 7.48 5.75
N LEU A 43 11.18 7.41 6.67
CA LEU A 43 11.05 8.35 7.78
C LEU A 43 12.22 8.27 8.78
N ALA A 44 12.84 7.10 8.92
CA ALA A 44 14.02 6.92 9.77
C ALA A 44 15.34 7.32 9.08
N GLY A 45 15.32 7.58 7.77
CA GLY A 45 16.46 8.05 7.00
C GLY A 45 16.57 9.57 6.97
N ASP A 46 17.52 10.09 6.19
CA ASP A 46 17.77 11.52 6.07
C ASP A 46 17.17 12.15 4.79
N ASN A 47 16.48 11.34 3.97
CA ASN A 47 15.97 11.76 2.67
C ASN A 47 14.47 12.09 2.71
N ARG A 48 14.17 13.38 2.88
CA ARG A 48 12.80 13.89 2.93
C ARG A 48 11.99 13.60 1.66
N GLU A 49 12.58 13.70 0.47
CA GLU A 49 11.88 13.44 -0.79
C GLU A 49 11.46 11.97 -0.92
N GLU A 50 12.36 11.06 -0.53
CA GLU A 50 12.10 9.63 -0.52
C GLU A 50 10.98 9.28 0.48
N ALA A 51 10.98 9.90 1.66
CA ALA A 51 9.93 9.73 2.65
C ALA A 51 8.56 10.24 2.14
N ILE A 52 8.52 11.37 1.44
CA ILE A 52 7.29 11.88 0.81
C ILE A 52 6.79 10.91 -0.26
N ALA A 53 7.68 10.44 -1.16
CA ALA A 53 7.31 9.52 -2.23
C ALA A 53 6.80 8.17 -1.69
N ALA A 54 7.46 7.63 -0.66
CA ALA A 54 7.05 6.40 0.01
C ALA A 54 5.69 6.57 0.72
N GLY A 55 5.48 7.71 1.40
CA GLY A 55 4.20 8.04 2.04
C GLY A 55 3.05 8.13 1.03
N GLN A 56 3.27 8.83 -0.09
CA GLN A 56 2.26 8.92 -1.16
C GLN A 56 1.91 7.53 -1.73
N ALA A 57 2.91 6.67 -1.95
CA ALA A 57 2.67 5.32 -2.45
C ALA A 57 1.87 4.47 -1.45
N TYR A 58 2.17 4.57 -0.15
CA TYR A 58 1.44 3.89 0.91
C TYR A 58 -0.02 4.35 1.00
N TYR A 59 -0.27 5.66 1.11
CA TYR A 59 -1.63 6.18 1.23
C TYR A 59 -2.46 5.98 -0.05
N ARG A 60 -1.87 6.09 -1.25
CA ARG A 60 -2.56 5.72 -2.50
C ARG A 60 -2.98 4.25 -2.50
N SER A 61 -2.10 3.35 -2.06
CA SER A 61 -2.43 1.92 -1.96
C SER A 61 -3.53 1.66 -0.92
N LEU A 62 -3.49 2.36 0.21
CA LEU A 62 -4.49 2.27 1.28
C LEU A 62 -5.88 2.71 0.82
N ARG A 63 -5.96 3.77 0.00
CA ARG A 63 -7.22 4.36 -0.51
C ARG A 63 -7.69 3.77 -1.83
N GLY A 64 -6.90 2.92 -2.48
CA GLY A 64 -7.24 2.33 -3.78
C GLY A 64 -6.94 3.22 -4.99
N GLY A 65 -6.08 4.24 -4.84
CA GLY A 65 -5.49 4.98 -5.97
C GLY A 65 -5.39 6.48 -5.75
N GLU A 66 -6.35 7.08 -5.05
CA GLU A 66 -6.40 8.54 -4.86
C GLU A 66 -5.86 8.96 -3.50
N LEU A 67 -5.07 10.03 -3.50
CA LEU A 67 -4.53 10.65 -2.30
C LEU A 67 -5.49 11.76 -1.86
N THR A 68 -5.89 11.76 -0.59
CA THR A 68 -6.71 12.86 -0.06
C THR A 68 -5.84 13.98 0.51
N VAL A 69 -6.41 15.19 0.64
CA VAL A 69 -5.74 16.33 1.27
C VAL A 69 -5.35 16.02 2.73
N GLU A 70 -6.13 15.18 3.42
CA GLU A 70 -5.79 14.73 4.77
C GLU A 70 -4.56 13.81 4.77
N ASP A 71 -4.47 12.90 3.82
CA ASP A 71 -3.32 12.00 3.68
C ASP A 71 -2.04 12.81 3.36
N GLU A 72 -2.13 13.81 2.48
CA GLU A 72 -1.02 14.74 2.20
C GLU A 72 -0.56 15.48 3.45
N ARG A 73 -1.50 16.03 4.23
CA ARG A 73 -1.18 16.71 5.50
C ARG A 73 -0.49 15.78 6.49
N MET A 74 -0.91 14.51 6.57
CA MET A 74 -0.24 13.53 7.42
C MET A 74 1.18 13.28 6.95
N ILE A 75 1.39 13.03 5.64
CA ILE A 75 2.73 12.83 5.08
C ILE A 75 3.63 14.04 5.39
N PHE A 76 3.17 15.27 5.14
CA PHE A 76 3.96 16.47 5.42
C PHE A 76 4.28 16.65 6.91
N ARG A 77 3.35 16.29 7.78
CA ARG A 77 3.59 16.31 9.24
C ARG A 77 4.62 15.27 9.63
N ASP A 78 4.53 14.07 9.07
CA ASP A 78 5.44 12.98 9.36
C ASP A 78 6.84 13.32 8.87
N VAL A 79 7.02 13.96 7.71
CA VAL A 79 8.35 14.33 7.19
C VAL A 79 8.87 15.67 7.69
N ALA A 80 8.12 16.40 8.52
CA ALA A 80 8.49 17.74 8.99
C ALA A 80 9.76 17.77 9.86
N HIS A 81 10.13 16.64 10.44
CA HIS A 81 11.34 16.50 11.25
C HIS A 81 12.59 16.19 10.41
N LEU A 82 12.42 15.88 9.12
CA LEU A 82 13.51 15.60 8.19
C LEU A 82 14.05 16.90 7.60
N PRO A 83 15.36 16.99 7.31
CA PRO A 83 15.94 18.15 6.67
C PRO A 83 15.29 18.39 5.30
N GLU A 84 14.90 19.63 5.03
CA GLU A 84 14.54 20.02 3.68
C GLU A 84 15.80 19.93 2.81
N GLN A 85 15.77 19.06 1.79
CA GLN A 85 16.79 19.12 0.75
C GLN A 85 16.53 20.41 -0.02
N GLU A 86 17.48 21.35 0.08
CA GLU A 86 17.52 22.49 -0.82
C GLU A 86 17.65 21.93 -2.24
N SER A 87 16.58 22.10 -3.03
CA SER A 87 16.66 21.92 -4.47
C SER A 87 17.78 22.84 -4.97
N PRO A 88 18.78 22.36 -5.74
CA PRO A 88 19.79 23.26 -6.30
C PRO A 88 19.03 24.33 -7.09
N GLU A 89 19.16 25.57 -6.62
CA GLU A 89 18.48 26.75 -7.14
C GLU A 89 18.43 26.69 -8.67
N ASP A 90 17.20 26.64 -9.20
CA ASP A 90 16.93 26.76 -10.63
C ASP A 90 17.60 28.06 -11.09
N PRO A 91 18.59 28.04 -12.01
CA PRO A 91 19.24 29.27 -12.44
C PRO A 91 18.18 30.14 -13.11
N GLU A 92 17.86 31.27 -12.47
CA GLU A 92 17.02 32.32 -13.03
C GLU A 92 17.46 32.59 -14.49
N ILE A 93 16.56 32.34 -15.44
CA ILE A 93 16.73 32.67 -16.86
C ILE A 93 16.06 34.02 -17.13
#